data_AF-Q2N7L9-F1
#
_entry.id   AF-Q2N7L9-F1
#
_cell.length_a   1.000
_cell.length_b   1.000
_cell.length_c   1.000
_cell.angle_alpha   90.00
_cell.angle_beta   90.00
_cell.angle_gamma   90.00
#
_symmetry.space_group_name_H-M   'P 1'
#
loop_
_entity.id
_entity.type
_entity.pdbx_description
1 polymer ?
#
loop_
_entity_poly.entity_id
_entity_poly.type
_entity_poly.pdbx_seq_one_letter_code
_entity_poly.pdbx_strand_id
1 'polypeptide(L)'
;MALAGCIAAPAQAQGSEGEFARQLLPQLQAAFPGAELAIGADDPLRVDVTGMEGWDDATINLHRIYGFCTTASADECTAIASEYVANISYRPPPPGRADLRVLVRDARYMANIRENFGAKGSLPYHRAIGDDLFAILAFDSPETIMLAMPATVAELGLSEAEAWKVAREQTASGLPPLPDGTALRSNATLFQDYDYLPSMLADLEAWAPIAAAAGPDLLATAVSDSAVFIGVMPSGPMLDGFRITVEEDCAAQPRCVSPHIYRFRQGKWVIAQ
;
A
#
# COMPACT_ATOMS: atom_id res chain seq x y z
N MET A 1 -44.48 -22.90 -30.80
CA MET A 1 -43.80 -22.48 -29.54
C MET A 1 -42.61 -21.64 -29.98
N ALA A 2 -42.78 -20.32 -30.04
CA ALA A 2 -41.80 -19.40 -30.61
C ALA A 2 -40.97 -18.77 -29.49
N LEU A 3 -39.66 -19.02 -29.52
CA LEU A 3 -38.67 -18.34 -28.68
C LEU A 3 -38.47 -16.93 -29.23
N ALA A 4 -39.06 -15.93 -28.57
CA ALA A 4 -38.77 -14.53 -28.82
C ALA A 4 -37.40 -14.20 -28.22
N GLY A 5 -36.37 -14.16 -29.07
CA GLY A 5 -35.05 -13.67 -28.69
C GLY A 5 -35.08 -12.14 -28.57
N CYS A 6 -35.02 -11.62 -27.35
CA CYS A 6 -34.72 -10.22 -27.10
C CYS A 6 -33.26 -9.96 -27.49
N ILE A 7 -33.05 -9.41 -28.69
CA ILE A 7 -31.77 -8.80 -29.05
C ILE A 7 -31.69 -7.50 -28.25
N ALA A 8 -31.01 -7.53 -27.10
CA ALA A 8 -30.62 -6.31 -26.41
C ALA A 8 -29.66 -5.56 -27.34
N ALA A 9 -30.11 -4.42 -27.86
CA ALA A 9 -29.23 -3.53 -28.59
C ALA A 9 -28.07 -3.12 -27.65
N PRO A 10 -26.82 -3.10 -28.14
CA PRO A 10 -25.73 -2.59 -27.33
C PRO A 10 -26.04 -1.13 -27.00
N ALA A 11 -26.11 -0.80 -25.72
CA ALA A 11 -26.25 0.57 -25.25
C ALA A 11 -24.94 1.34 -25.50
N GLN A 12 -24.61 1.56 -26.77
CA GLN A 12 -23.59 2.49 -27.21
C GLN A 12 -24.23 3.87 -27.33
N ALA A 13 -24.13 4.65 -26.25
CA ALA A 13 -24.00 6.10 -26.33
C ALA A 13 -23.54 6.60 -24.97
N GLN A 14 -22.26 6.41 -24.66
CA GLN A 14 -21.62 7.27 -23.69
C GLN A 14 -21.15 8.51 -24.43
N GLY A 15 -21.56 9.66 -23.89
CA GLY A 15 -21.27 10.95 -24.48
C GLY A 15 -19.77 11.23 -24.57
N SER A 16 -19.45 12.36 -25.17
CA SER A 16 -18.11 12.93 -25.13
C SER A 16 -17.57 13.05 -23.70
N GLU A 17 -16.25 13.09 -23.54
CA GLU A 17 -15.58 13.33 -22.26
C GLU A 17 -16.17 14.50 -21.46
N GLY A 18 -16.45 15.62 -22.14
CA GLY A 18 -17.06 16.79 -21.52
C GLY A 18 -18.55 16.62 -21.15
N GLU A 19 -19.29 15.73 -21.80
CA GLU A 19 -20.64 15.34 -21.36
C GLU A 19 -20.57 14.49 -20.10
N PHE A 20 -19.65 13.51 -20.06
CA PHE A 20 -19.41 12.66 -18.90
C PHE A 20 -19.03 13.50 -17.66
N ALA A 21 -18.07 14.41 -17.79
CA ALA A 21 -17.66 15.27 -16.68
C ALA A 21 -18.80 16.20 -16.20
N ARG A 22 -19.57 16.78 -17.12
CA ARG A 22 -20.76 17.59 -16.76
C ARG A 22 -21.83 16.78 -16.04
N GLN A 23 -21.99 15.51 -16.38
CA GLN A 23 -22.93 14.62 -15.71
C GLN A 23 -22.46 14.27 -14.29
N LEU A 24 -21.15 14.12 -14.07
CA LEU A 24 -20.59 13.76 -12.76
C LEU A 24 -20.37 14.97 -11.83
N LEU A 25 -20.19 16.17 -12.38
CA LEU A 25 -19.92 17.39 -11.63
C LEU A 25 -20.93 17.67 -10.49
N PRO A 26 -22.26 17.48 -10.66
CA PRO A 26 -23.20 17.66 -9.55
C PRO A 26 -22.98 16.70 -8.38
N GLN A 27 -22.58 15.45 -8.66
CA GLN A 27 -22.27 14.48 -7.60
C GLN A 27 -21.01 14.88 -6.84
N LEU A 28 -19.99 15.35 -7.57
CA LEU A 28 -18.77 15.89 -6.97
C LEU A 28 -19.07 17.12 -6.11
N GLN A 29 -19.85 18.07 -6.62
CA GLN A 29 -20.24 19.27 -5.86
C GLN A 29 -21.00 18.93 -4.58
N ALA A 30 -21.89 17.93 -4.63
CA ALA A 30 -22.59 17.45 -3.44
C ALA A 30 -21.63 16.80 -2.42
N ALA A 31 -20.60 16.11 -2.91
CA ALA A 31 -19.63 15.39 -2.08
C ALA A 31 -18.53 16.30 -1.48
N PHE A 32 -18.30 17.48 -2.06
CA PHE A 32 -17.33 18.48 -1.60
C PHE A 32 -18.01 19.81 -1.24
N PRO A 33 -18.85 19.84 -0.18
CA PRO A 33 -19.54 21.07 0.22
C PRO A 33 -18.53 22.15 0.61
N GLY A 34 -18.68 23.34 0.04
CA GLY A 34 -17.80 24.49 0.29
C GLY A 34 -16.59 24.60 -0.65
N ALA A 35 -16.33 23.59 -1.48
CA ALA A 35 -15.35 23.69 -2.54
C ALA A 35 -15.96 24.29 -3.82
N GLU A 36 -15.15 25.03 -4.57
CA GLU A 36 -15.47 25.44 -5.93
C GLU A 36 -14.89 24.38 -6.89
N LEU A 37 -15.76 23.78 -7.70
CA LEU A 37 -15.38 22.75 -8.67
C LEU A 37 -15.64 23.23 -10.09
N ALA A 38 -14.62 23.16 -10.94
CA ALA A 38 -14.69 23.52 -12.35
C ALA A 38 -14.06 22.45 -13.22
N ILE A 39 -14.67 22.16 -14.37
CA ILE A 39 -14.05 21.30 -15.39
C ILE A 39 -12.87 22.06 -15.99
N GLY A 40 -11.71 21.40 -16.07
CA GLY A 40 -10.48 21.98 -16.59
C GLY A 40 -10.64 22.46 -18.03
N ALA A 41 -10.10 23.64 -18.34
CA ALA A 41 -10.24 24.26 -19.66
C ALA A 41 -9.51 23.46 -20.76
N ASP A 42 -8.36 22.87 -20.42
CA ASP A 42 -7.50 22.15 -21.35
C ASP A 42 -7.76 20.63 -21.34
N ASP A 43 -8.56 20.14 -20.40
CA ASP A 43 -8.79 18.72 -20.16
C ASP A 43 -10.21 18.48 -19.61
N PRO A 44 -11.15 17.96 -20.43
CA PRO A 44 -12.53 17.78 -20.04
C PRO A 44 -12.73 16.70 -18.98
N LEU A 45 -11.75 15.83 -18.73
CA LEU A 45 -11.80 14.80 -17.69
C LEU A 45 -11.03 15.20 -16.44
N ARG A 46 -10.62 16.47 -16.35
CA ARG A 46 -10.02 17.07 -15.16
C ARG A 46 -11.05 17.96 -14.48
N VAL A 47 -11.18 17.85 -13.16
CA VAL A 47 -11.96 18.79 -12.34
C VAL A 47 -11.02 19.46 -11.34
N ASP A 48 -10.85 20.76 -11.48
CA ASP A 48 -10.09 21.59 -10.54
C ASP A 48 -10.95 21.89 -9.32
N VAL A 49 -10.34 21.80 -8.14
CA VAL A 49 -10.98 22.00 -6.84
C VAL A 49 -10.25 23.12 -6.11
N THR A 50 -10.97 24.19 -5.81
CA THR A 50 -10.46 25.36 -5.07
C THR A 50 -11.35 25.67 -3.85
N GLY A 51 -10.83 26.48 -2.93
CA GLY A 51 -11.61 26.97 -1.77
C GLY A 51 -11.87 25.93 -0.67
N MET A 52 -11.27 24.75 -0.77
CA MET A 52 -11.42 23.69 0.22
C MET A 52 -10.30 23.75 1.26
N GLU A 53 -10.67 23.84 2.54
CA GLU A 53 -9.70 23.85 3.64
C GLU A 53 -8.85 22.56 3.62
N GLY A 54 -7.53 22.73 3.66
CA GLY A 54 -6.55 21.64 3.61
C GLY A 54 -6.30 21.05 2.22
N TRP A 55 -6.92 21.61 1.17
CA TRP A 55 -6.76 21.20 -0.23
C TRP A 55 -6.37 22.43 -1.06
N ASP A 56 -5.08 22.78 -1.02
CA ASP A 56 -4.55 23.82 -1.91
C ASP A 56 -4.48 23.26 -3.35
N ASP A 57 -5.26 23.85 -4.26
CA ASP A 57 -5.29 23.57 -5.71
C ASP A 57 -5.28 22.07 -6.06
N ALA A 58 -6.33 21.37 -5.63
CA ALA A 58 -6.46 19.94 -5.89
C ALA A 58 -7.11 19.66 -7.26
N THR A 59 -6.86 18.47 -7.78
CA THR A 59 -7.40 18.04 -9.07
C THR A 59 -7.99 16.64 -8.98
N ILE A 60 -9.21 16.46 -9.47
CA ILE A 60 -9.88 15.18 -9.59
C ILE A 60 -9.76 14.72 -11.04
N ASN A 61 -9.16 13.54 -11.25
CA ASN A 61 -8.95 12.96 -12.57
C ASN A 61 -10.02 11.91 -12.91
N LEU A 62 -10.83 12.17 -13.93
CA LEU A 62 -11.95 11.32 -14.35
C LEU A 62 -11.58 10.32 -15.45
N HIS A 63 -10.36 10.40 -16.02
CA HIS A 63 -9.86 9.56 -17.10
C HIS A 63 -10.11 8.07 -16.90
N ARG A 64 -9.77 7.54 -15.72
CA ARG A 64 -9.91 6.11 -15.43
C ARG A 64 -11.38 5.67 -15.45
N ILE A 65 -12.26 6.48 -14.86
CA ILE A 65 -13.68 6.16 -14.75
C ILE A 65 -14.34 6.28 -16.13
N TYR A 66 -14.03 7.34 -16.86
CA TYR A 66 -14.48 7.49 -18.25
C TYR A 66 -14.02 6.31 -19.11
N GLY A 67 -12.73 5.96 -19.06
CA GLY A 67 -12.16 4.83 -19.81
C GLY A 67 -12.87 3.51 -19.52
N PHE A 68 -13.13 3.20 -18.25
CA PHE A 68 -13.93 2.03 -17.87
C PHE A 68 -15.35 2.12 -18.46
N CYS A 69 -16.01 3.25 -18.25
CA CYS A 69 -17.35 3.49 -18.71
C CYS A 69 -17.46 3.19 -20.21
N THR A 70 -16.50 3.61 -21.06
CA THR A 70 -16.62 3.46 -22.53
C THR A 70 -16.89 2.03 -23.01
N THR A 71 -16.62 1.03 -22.17
CA THR A 71 -16.83 -0.39 -22.46
C THR A 71 -17.87 -1.07 -21.57
N ALA A 72 -18.30 -0.42 -20.49
CA ALA A 72 -19.24 -0.95 -19.52
C ALA A 72 -20.70 -0.63 -19.88
N SER A 73 -21.65 -1.35 -19.28
CA SER A 73 -23.07 -0.97 -19.35
C SER A 73 -23.34 0.36 -18.63
N ALA A 74 -24.48 0.98 -18.91
CA ALA A 74 -24.88 2.23 -18.27
C ALA A 74 -25.01 2.09 -16.73
N ASP A 75 -25.52 0.96 -16.26
CA ASP A 75 -25.69 0.69 -14.82
C ASP A 75 -24.34 0.50 -14.13
N GLU A 76 -23.42 -0.27 -14.74
CA GLU A 76 -22.05 -0.44 -14.24
C GLU A 76 -21.28 0.89 -14.21
N CYS A 77 -21.40 1.70 -15.26
CA CYS A 77 -20.79 3.02 -15.31
C CYS A 77 -21.35 3.94 -14.20
N THR A 78 -22.66 3.89 -13.95
CA THR A 78 -23.28 4.68 -12.88
C THR A 78 -22.79 4.22 -11.50
N ALA A 79 -22.71 2.91 -11.27
CA ALA A 79 -22.25 2.34 -10.02
C ALA A 79 -20.79 2.71 -9.72
N ILE A 80 -19.88 2.51 -10.68
CA ILE A 80 -18.45 2.81 -10.48
C ILE A 80 -18.18 4.31 -10.35
N ALA A 81 -18.95 5.17 -11.03
CA ALA A 81 -18.81 6.61 -10.91
C ALA A 81 -19.27 7.09 -9.52
N SER A 82 -20.38 6.55 -9.01
CA SER A 82 -20.84 6.82 -7.65
C SER A 82 -19.85 6.33 -6.59
N GLU A 83 -19.30 5.13 -6.76
CA GLU A 83 -18.27 4.57 -5.88
C GLU A 83 -17.00 5.44 -5.90
N TYR A 84 -16.57 5.87 -7.08
CA TYR A 84 -15.43 6.77 -7.22
C TYR A 84 -15.64 8.09 -6.47
N VAL A 85 -16.79 8.75 -6.65
CA VAL A 85 -17.14 9.99 -5.93
C VAL A 85 -17.14 9.76 -4.42
N ALA A 86 -17.74 8.65 -3.95
CA ALA A 86 -17.75 8.30 -2.53
C ALA A 86 -16.32 8.10 -1.99
N ASN A 87 -15.46 7.41 -2.72
CA ASN A 87 -14.08 7.13 -2.29
C ASN A 87 -13.22 8.39 -2.21
N ILE A 88 -13.33 9.31 -3.18
CA ILE A 88 -12.50 10.53 -3.17
C ILE A 88 -13.03 11.61 -2.21
N SER A 89 -14.31 11.57 -1.88
CA SER A 89 -14.92 12.47 -0.89
C SER A 89 -14.88 11.94 0.53
N TYR A 90 -14.55 10.65 0.69
CA TYR A 90 -14.41 10.04 1.99
C TYR A 90 -13.38 10.79 2.84
N ARG A 91 -13.83 11.26 4.01
CA ARG A 91 -13.00 11.86 5.04
C ARG A 91 -12.80 10.80 6.11
N PRO A 92 -11.65 10.10 6.15
CA PRO A 92 -11.40 9.17 7.23
C PRO A 92 -11.47 9.92 8.56
N PRO A 93 -12.02 9.30 9.61
CA PRO A 93 -11.94 9.87 10.95
C PRO A 93 -10.46 10.11 11.30
N PRO A 94 -10.15 11.11 12.14
CA PRO A 94 -8.78 11.29 12.63
C PRO A 94 -8.26 9.98 13.22
N PRO A 95 -7.06 9.52 12.84
CA PRO A 95 -6.55 8.26 13.31
C PRO A 95 -6.30 8.30 14.81
N GLY A 96 -6.53 7.18 15.48
CA GLY A 96 -6.31 7.00 16.91
C GLY A 96 -5.04 6.22 17.23
N ARG A 97 -4.69 6.19 18.52
CA ARG A 97 -3.58 5.36 19.05
C ARG A 97 -3.75 3.86 18.74
N ALA A 98 -4.98 3.37 18.60
CA ALA A 98 -5.29 1.98 18.30
C ALA A 98 -5.01 1.58 16.83
N ASP A 99 -4.82 2.57 15.96
CA ASP A 99 -4.61 2.38 14.53
C ASP A 99 -3.12 2.28 14.19
N LEU A 100 -2.21 2.50 15.16
CA LEU A 100 -0.78 2.50 14.90
C LEU A 100 -0.27 1.10 14.49
N ARG A 101 0.39 1.03 13.33
CA ARG A 101 1.04 -0.17 12.80
C ARG A 101 2.46 0.12 12.36
N VAL A 102 3.28 -0.92 12.32
CA VAL A 102 4.56 -0.93 11.61
C VAL A 102 4.31 -1.54 10.24
N LEU A 103 4.78 -0.86 9.20
CA LEU A 103 4.88 -1.39 7.84
C LEU A 103 6.34 -1.65 7.50
N VAL A 104 6.63 -2.64 6.65
CA VAL A 104 7.95 -2.81 6.04
C VAL A 104 7.85 -2.62 4.53
N ARG A 105 8.75 -1.80 3.99
CA ARG A 105 8.83 -1.44 2.57
C ARG A 105 10.27 -1.23 2.11
N ASP A 106 10.50 -1.36 0.81
CA ASP A 106 11.81 -1.14 0.19
C ASP A 106 12.19 0.35 0.04
N ALA A 107 13.39 0.59 -0.50
CA ALA A 107 13.93 1.91 -0.74
C ALA A 107 13.16 2.66 -1.85
N ARG A 108 12.54 1.95 -2.80
CA ARG A 108 11.75 2.56 -3.87
C ARG A 108 10.48 3.21 -3.31
N TYR A 109 9.79 2.53 -2.40
CA TYR A 109 8.66 3.09 -1.68
C TYR A 109 9.08 4.32 -0.87
N MET A 110 10.22 4.25 -0.17
CA MET A 110 10.75 5.41 0.56
C MET A 110 11.14 6.57 -0.35
N ALA A 111 11.66 6.30 -1.56
CA ALA A 111 11.94 7.33 -2.55
C ALA A 111 10.65 8.04 -3.00
N ASN A 112 9.59 7.29 -3.26
CA ASN A 112 8.27 7.84 -3.59
C ASN A 112 7.72 8.71 -2.45
N ILE A 113 7.84 8.27 -1.18
CA ILE A 113 7.44 9.10 -0.03
C ILE A 113 8.22 10.42 -0.01
N ARG A 114 9.54 10.37 -0.23
CA ARG A 114 10.37 11.59 -0.24
C ARG A 114 10.00 12.54 -1.36
N GLU A 115 9.66 12.02 -2.53
CA GLU A 115 9.21 12.81 -3.68
C GLU A 115 7.87 13.50 -3.39
N ASN A 116 6.90 12.77 -2.84
CA ASN A 116 5.53 13.28 -2.62
C ASN A 116 5.36 14.11 -1.34
N PHE A 117 6.15 13.85 -0.30
CA PHE A 117 5.99 14.47 1.02
C PHE A 117 7.23 15.23 1.50
N GLY A 118 8.43 14.94 0.97
CA GLY A 118 9.68 15.53 1.46
C GLY A 118 9.75 17.05 1.31
N ALA A 119 9.15 17.61 0.25
CA ALA A 119 9.07 19.05 0.06
C ALA A 119 8.15 19.76 1.09
N LYS A 120 7.22 19.02 1.71
CA LYS A 120 6.27 19.53 2.73
C LYS A 120 6.82 19.49 4.15
N GLY A 121 8.12 19.20 4.32
CA GLY A 121 8.85 19.45 5.56
C GLY A 121 8.76 18.35 6.64
N SER A 122 8.11 17.22 6.38
CA SER A 122 8.24 16.04 7.25
C SER A 122 8.08 14.73 6.49
N LEU A 123 8.88 13.74 6.86
CA LEU A 123 8.71 12.35 6.46
C LEU A 123 8.00 11.61 7.60
N PRO A 124 7.28 10.51 7.32
CA PRO A 124 6.79 9.65 8.40
C PRO A 124 7.96 9.11 9.21
N TYR A 125 7.69 8.75 10.47
CA TYR A 125 8.68 8.05 11.28
C TYR A 125 9.08 6.73 10.60
N HIS A 126 10.37 6.55 10.37
CA HIS A 126 10.91 5.37 9.69
C HIS A 126 12.30 5.01 10.24
N ARG A 127 12.68 3.74 10.09
CA ARG A 127 13.98 3.19 10.49
C ARG A 127 14.47 2.24 9.41
N ALA A 128 15.72 2.36 9.01
CA ALA A 128 16.35 1.34 8.19
C ALA A 128 16.48 0.04 9.00
N ILE A 129 16.04 -1.07 8.42
CA ILE A 129 16.17 -2.42 9.01
C ILE A 129 17.08 -3.32 8.17
N GLY A 130 17.59 -2.79 7.06
CA GLY A 130 18.41 -3.51 6.11
C GLY A 130 19.17 -2.58 5.16
N ASP A 131 19.68 -3.16 4.07
CA ASP A 131 20.34 -2.40 3.01
C ASP A 131 19.34 -1.50 2.27
N ASP A 132 18.14 -2.02 1.98
CA ASP A 132 17.08 -1.26 1.31
C ASP A 132 15.71 -1.42 1.97
N LEU A 133 15.59 -2.16 3.08
CA LEU A 133 14.34 -2.29 3.83
C LEU A 133 14.22 -1.23 4.92
N PHE A 134 13.00 -0.70 5.04
CA PHE A 134 12.62 0.28 6.04
C PHE A 134 11.39 -0.19 6.80
N ALA A 135 11.43 -0.08 8.13
CA ALA A 135 10.23 -0.07 8.96
C ALA A 135 9.66 1.35 8.99
N ILE A 136 8.35 1.50 8.84
CA ILE A 136 7.65 2.79 8.72
C ILE A 136 6.42 2.75 9.63
N LEU A 137 6.16 3.83 10.37
CA LEU A 137 4.91 3.94 11.13
C LEU A 137 3.75 4.36 10.22
N ALA A 138 2.60 3.72 10.43
CA ALA A 138 1.35 4.03 9.75
C ALA A 138 0.18 3.98 10.74
N PHE A 139 -0.91 4.64 10.38
CA PHE A 139 -2.23 4.46 10.95
C PHE A 139 -3.06 3.60 10.01
N ASP A 140 -3.59 2.50 10.53
CA ASP A 140 -4.46 1.55 9.85
C ASP A 140 -5.86 1.66 10.44
N SER A 141 -6.72 2.37 9.72
CA SER A 141 -8.15 2.46 10.02
C SER A 141 -8.92 1.49 9.12
N PRO A 142 -10.16 1.11 9.47
CA PRO A 142 -10.94 0.14 8.67
C PRO A 142 -11.07 0.52 7.19
N GLU A 143 -11.03 1.81 6.86
CA GLU A 143 -11.21 2.29 5.49
C GLU A 143 -9.91 2.69 4.79
N THR A 144 -8.82 2.96 5.53
CA THR A 144 -7.57 3.43 4.90
C THR A 144 -6.33 3.25 5.77
N ILE A 145 -5.18 3.13 5.09
CA ILE A 145 -3.85 3.18 5.70
C ILE A 145 -3.21 4.53 5.37
N MET A 146 -2.86 5.27 6.41
CA MET A 146 -2.18 6.57 6.33
C MET A 146 -0.78 6.49 6.93
N LEU A 147 0.19 7.18 6.35
CA LEU A 147 1.52 7.26 6.95
C LEU A 147 1.46 8.08 8.25
N ALA A 148 2.11 7.61 9.31
CA ALA A 148 2.10 8.28 10.60
C ALA A 148 3.10 9.46 10.60
N MET A 149 2.62 10.62 10.18
CA MET A 149 3.40 11.85 10.13
C MET A 149 3.65 12.40 11.54
N PRO A 150 4.81 13.04 11.79
CA PRO A 150 5.16 13.56 13.12
C PRO A 150 4.10 14.46 13.76
N ALA A 151 3.45 15.34 12.98
CA ALA A 151 2.40 16.24 13.47
C ALA A 151 1.19 15.45 14.01
N THR A 152 0.68 14.48 13.25
CA THR A 152 -0.45 13.64 13.66
C THR A 152 -0.13 12.78 14.87
N VAL A 153 1.10 12.25 14.97
CA VAL A 153 1.53 11.51 16.17
C VAL A 153 1.60 12.43 17.40
N ALA A 154 2.04 13.67 17.24
CA ALA A 154 2.09 14.66 18.31
C ALA A 154 0.69 15.09 18.79
N GLU A 155 -0.29 15.19 17.87
CA GLU A 155 -1.71 15.45 18.20
C GLU A 155 -2.32 14.34 19.07
N LEU A 156 -1.84 13.11 18.96
CA LEU A 156 -2.19 11.99 19.85
C LEU A 156 -1.50 12.05 21.22
N GLY A 157 -0.67 13.05 21.47
CA GLY A 157 0.11 13.19 22.70
C GLY A 157 1.20 12.12 22.85
N LEU A 158 1.69 11.56 21.74
CA LEU A 158 2.74 10.54 21.74
C LEU A 158 4.09 11.13 21.34
N SER A 159 5.14 10.73 22.03
CA SER A 159 6.49 10.83 21.49
C SER A 159 6.73 9.81 20.39
N GLU A 160 7.75 10.02 19.55
CA GLU A 160 8.19 9.03 18.56
C GLU A 160 8.45 7.66 19.20
N ALA A 161 9.15 7.63 20.34
CA ALA A 161 9.49 6.39 21.03
C ALA A 161 8.25 5.62 21.51
N GLU A 162 7.24 6.33 22.04
CA GLU A 162 5.96 5.74 22.44
C GLU A 162 5.17 5.25 21.23
N ALA A 163 5.13 6.02 20.13
CA ALA A 163 4.46 5.61 18.90
C ALA A 163 5.05 4.31 18.34
N TRP A 164 6.38 4.20 18.27
CA TRP A 164 7.06 2.96 17.87
C TRP A 164 6.79 1.79 18.81
N LYS A 165 6.72 2.03 20.12
CA LYS A 165 6.38 0.98 21.09
C LYS A 165 4.97 0.46 20.84
N VAL A 166 3.99 1.35 20.76
CA VAL A 166 2.57 1.03 20.54
C VAL A 166 2.38 0.31 19.21
N ALA A 167 2.94 0.85 18.12
CA ALA A 167 2.83 0.28 16.79
C ALA A 167 3.41 -1.15 16.73
N ARG A 168 4.57 -1.38 17.35
CA ARG A 168 5.19 -2.71 17.40
C ARG A 168 4.33 -3.70 18.19
N GLU A 169 3.84 -3.31 19.36
CA GLU A 169 2.98 -4.16 20.19
C GLU A 169 1.70 -4.55 19.45
N GLN A 170 1.03 -3.58 18.81
CA GLN A 170 -0.19 -3.82 18.05
C GLN A 170 0.05 -4.70 16.82
N THR A 171 1.09 -4.38 16.02
CA THR A 171 1.44 -5.17 14.83
C THR A 171 1.81 -6.60 15.22
N ALA A 172 2.68 -6.78 16.21
CA ALA A 172 3.14 -8.11 16.65
C ALA A 172 1.98 -8.98 17.17
N SER A 173 0.93 -8.40 17.74
CA SER A 173 -0.22 -9.16 18.23
C SER A 173 -1.05 -9.84 17.15
N GLY A 174 -0.96 -9.36 15.90
CA GLY A 174 -1.63 -9.95 14.73
C GLY A 174 -0.72 -10.84 13.88
N LEU A 175 0.58 -10.94 14.20
CA LEU A 175 1.56 -11.69 13.42
C LEU A 175 1.74 -13.12 13.93
N PRO A 176 2.13 -14.07 13.05
CA PRO A 176 2.49 -15.40 13.48
C PRO A 176 3.78 -15.36 14.31
N PRO A 177 4.01 -16.36 15.19
CA PRO A 177 5.27 -16.47 15.90
C PRO A 177 6.43 -16.64 14.92
N LEU A 178 7.59 -16.07 15.26
CA LEU A 178 8.82 -16.28 14.49
C LEU A 178 9.21 -17.77 14.49
N PRO A 179 9.81 -18.27 13.40
CA PRO A 179 10.17 -19.69 13.29
C PRO A 179 11.34 -20.04 14.21
N ASP A 180 11.45 -21.32 14.56
CA ASP A 180 12.64 -21.85 15.24
C ASP A 180 13.83 -21.90 14.27
N GLY A 181 14.93 -21.25 14.64
CA GLY A 181 16.11 -21.18 13.77
C GLY A 181 16.77 -22.53 13.49
N THR A 182 16.67 -23.51 14.40
CA THR A 182 17.22 -24.86 14.16
C THR A 182 16.38 -25.61 13.14
N ALA A 183 15.05 -25.52 13.26
CA ALA A 183 14.10 -26.13 12.33
C ALA A 183 14.26 -25.62 10.90
N LEU A 184 14.63 -24.33 10.72
CA LEU A 184 14.87 -23.72 9.42
C LEU A 184 15.99 -24.36 8.61
N ARG A 185 16.91 -25.09 9.25
CA ARG A 185 17.99 -25.82 8.55
C ARG A 185 17.48 -26.96 7.68
N SER A 186 16.26 -27.42 7.93
CA SER A 186 15.66 -28.55 7.20
C SER A 186 14.28 -28.25 6.65
N ASN A 187 13.62 -27.17 7.13
CA ASN A 187 12.27 -26.80 6.72
C ASN A 187 12.21 -25.30 6.43
N ALA A 188 11.94 -24.93 5.18
CA ALA A 188 11.55 -23.56 4.89
C ALA A 188 10.12 -23.30 5.41
N THR A 189 9.83 -22.05 5.75
CA THR A 189 8.51 -21.60 6.21
C THR A 189 8.00 -20.52 5.27
N LEU A 190 6.79 -20.72 4.77
CA LEU A 190 6.03 -19.71 4.05
C LEU A 190 4.91 -19.24 4.97
N PHE A 191 5.00 -17.99 5.40
CA PHE A 191 3.95 -17.34 6.16
C PHE A 191 2.98 -16.69 5.16
N GLN A 192 1.67 -16.92 5.37
CA GLN A 192 0.58 -16.41 4.54
C GLN A 192 -0.64 -16.08 5.41
N ASP A 193 -1.55 -15.28 4.86
CA ASP A 193 -2.86 -14.98 5.45
C ASP A 193 -2.80 -14.14 6.75
N TYR A 194 -1.76 -13.30 6.89
CA TYR A 194 -1.65 -12.31 7.95
C TYR A 194 -1.48 -10.91 7.36
N ASP A 195 -2.13 -9.92 7.97
CA ASP A 195 -1.91 -8.52 7.65
C ASP A 195 -0.53 -8.08 8.16
N TYR A 196 0.13 -7.20 7.40
CA TYR A 196 1.43 -6.61 7.76
C TYR A 196 2.55 -7.64 7.94
N LEU A 197 2.47 -8.78 7.25
CA LEU A 197 3.39 -9.88 7.48
C LEU A 197 4.88 -9.50 7.32
N PRO A 198 5.30 -8.68 6.34
CA PRO A 198 6.67 -8.18 6.24
C PRO A 198 7.17 -7.45 7.49
N SER A 199 6.27 -6.90 8.32
CA SER A 199 6.63 -6.22 9.56
C SER A 199 7.24 -7.13 10.60
N MET A 200 7.11 -8.45 10.47
CA MET A 200 7.88 -9.40 11.27
C MET A 200 9.39 -9.21 11.09
N LEU A 201 9.85 -8.72 9.93
CA LEU A 201 11.26 -8.46 9.66
C LEU A 201 11.82 -7.25 10.42
N ALA A 202 10.96 -6.39 10.99
CA ALA A 202 11.37 -5.21 11.72
C ALA A 202 11.94 -5.50 13.12
N ASP A 203 11.66 -6.67 13.71
CA ASP A 203 12.20 -7.09 15.01
C ASP A 203 13.60 -7.69 14.88
N LEU A 204 14.58 -6.83 14.61
CA LEU A 204 15.98 -7.21 14.39
C LEU A 204 16.58 -7.96 15.59
N GLU A 205 16.17 -7.61 16.80
CA GLU A 205 16.65 -8.25 18.03
C GLU A 205 16.14 -9.70 18.13
N ALA A 206 14.87 -9.94 17.78
CA ALA A 206 14.31 -11.29 17.77
C ALA A 206 14.87 -12.16 16.63
N TRP A 207 15.22 -11.57 15.48
CA TRP A 207 15.84 -12.30 14.37
C TRP A 207 17.31 -12.68 14.60
N ALA A 208 18.05 -11.93 15.41
CA ALA A 208 19.46 -12.21 15.68
C ALA A 208 19.73 -13.64 16.21
N PRO A 209 19.06 -14.15 17.26
CA PRO A 209 19.26 -15.52 17.72
C PRO A 209 18.76 -16.56 16.70
N ILE A 210 17.69 -16.28 15.95
CA ILE A 210 17.17 -17.18 14.91
C ILE A 210 18.21 -17.35 13.80
N ALA A 211 18.81 -16.25 13.35
CA ALA A 211 19.88 -16.27 12.34
C ALA A 211 21.13 -17.01 12.83
N ALA A 212 21.52 -16.80 14.09
CA ALA A 212 22.63 -17.53 14.69
C ALA A 212 22.37 -19.05 14.72
N ALA A 213 21.12 -19.46 15.00
CA ALA A 213 20.72 -20.87 15.00
C ALA A 213 20.56 -21.45 13.60
N ALA A 214 19.99 -20.73 12.63
CA ALA A 214 19.81 -21.19 11.26
C ALA A 214 21.14 -21.28 10.48
N GLY A 215 22.10 -20.42 10.80
CA GLY A 215 23.39 -20.33 10.14
C GLY A 215 23.45 -19.19 9.11
N PRO A 216 24.60 -18.99 8.45
CA PRO A 216 24.80 -17.87 7.54
C PRO A 216 23.81 -17.92 6.37
N ASP A 217 23.38 -19.10 5.96
CA ASP A 217 22.52 -19.23 4.78
C ASP A 217 21.03 -19.00 5.06
N LEU A 218 20.65 -18.46 6.23
CA LEU A 218 19.31 -17.93 6.45
C LEU A 218 18.99 -16.86 5.40
N LEU A 219 17.80 -16.96 4.81
CA LEU A 219 17.24 -15.93 3.95
C LEU A 219 15.79 -15.60 4.29
N ALA A 220 15.38 -14.42 3.84
CA ALA A 220 14.00 -13.95 3.85
C ALA A 220 13.62 -13.31 2.51
N THR A 221 12.37 -13.43 2.10
CA THR A 221 11.76 -12.65 1.02
C THR A 221 10.42 -12.09 1.49
N ALA A 222 10.04 -10.91 1.00
CA ALA A 222 8.79 -10.24 1.31
C ALA A 222 8.26 -9.59 0.02
N VAL A 223 7.57 -10.40 -0.78
CA VAL A 223 7.08 -9.98 -2.11
C VAL A 223 5.75 -9.23 -2.03
N SER A 224 4.94 -9.48 -1.00
CA SER A 224 3.63 -8.85 -0.80
C SER A 224 3.40 -8.50 0.68
N ASP A 225 2.31 -7.79 0.96
CA ASP A 225 1.90 -7.44 2.34
C ASP A 225 1.48 -8.65 3.20
N SER A 226 1.18 -9.78 2.57
CA SER A 226 0.63 -10.97 3.22
C SER A 226 1.45 -12.24 2.98
N ALA A 227 2.64 -12.14 2.38
CA ALA A 227 3.52 -13.28 2.14
C ALA A 227 4.97 -12.98 2.54
N VAL A 228 5.52 -13.84 3.41
CA VAL A 228 6.95 -13.83 3.78
C VAL A 228 7.47 -15.26 3.71
N PHE A 229 8.54 -15.47 2.95
CA PHE A 229 9.24 -16.75 2.89
C PHE A 229 10.53 -16.67 3.69
N ILE A 230 10.76 -17.64 4.57
CA ILE A 230 11.97 -17.78 5.39
C ILE A 230 12.54 -19.17 5.17
N GLY A 231 13.85 -19.26 4.90
CA GLY A 231 14.48 -20.56 4.69
C GLY A 231 16.00 -20.50 4.77
N VAL A 232 16.65 -21.63 4.54
CA VAL A 232 18.11 -21.71 4.43
C VAL A 232 18.46 -22.15 3.01
N MET A 233 19.25 -21.33 2.32
CA MET A 233 19.72 -21.63 0.96
C MET A 233 21.14 -21.08 0.78
N PRO A 234 22.15 -21.91 0.49
CA PRO A 234 23.50 -21.43 0.22
C PRO A 234 23.56 -20.55 -1.03
N SER A 235 24.58 -19.69 -1.11
CA SER A 235 24.89 -18.99 -2.36
C SER A 235 25.27 -19.98 -3.47
N GLY A 236 24.88 -19.66 -4.71
CA GLY A 236 25.14 -20.48 -5.89
C GLY A 236 23.97 -20.45 -6.87
N PRO A 237 23.99 -21.32 -7.91
CA PRO A 237 23.01 -21.26 -9.01
C PRO A 237 21.55 -21.40 -8.59
N MET A 238 21.28 -22.09 -7.47
CA MET A 238 19.93 -22.21 -6.93
C MET A 238 19.40 -20.87 -6.39
N LEU A 239 20.26 -20.11 -5.69
CA LEU A 239 19.91 -18.78 -5.19
C LEU A 239 19.70 -17.81 -6.36
N ASP A 240 20.53 -17.90 -7.41
CA ASP A 240 20.38 -17.08 -8.61
C ASP A 240 19.06 -17.35 -9.33
N GLY A 241 18.69 -18.63 -9.48
CA GLY A 241 17.38 -19.02 -10.02
C GLY A 241 16.23 -18.52 -9.15
N PHE A 242 16.36 -18.64 -7.83
CA PHE A 242 15.34 -18.16 -6.89
C PHE A 242 15.18 -16.64 -6.91
N ARG A 243 16.27 -15.89 -7.12
CA ARG A 243 16.23 -14.43 -7.27
C ARG A 243 15.31 -14.00 -8.41
N ILE A 244 15.44 -14.65 -9.57
CA ILE A 244 14.58 -14.39 -10.73
C ILE A 244 13.11 -14.63 -10.37
N THR A 245 12.80 -15.73 -9.68
CA THR A 245 11.42 -16.03 -9.24
C THR A 245 10.87 -14.96 -8.30
N VAL A 246 11.68 -14.46 -7.35
CA VAL A 246 11.25 -13.41 -6.41
C VAL A 246 10.99 -12.09 -7.13
N GLU A 247 11.84 -11.73 -8.09
CA GLU A 247 11.66 -10.54 -8.92
C GLU A 247 10.39 -10.64 -9.78
N GLU A 248 10.15 -11.79 -10.42
CA GLU A 248 8.96 -12.04 -11.23
C GLU A 248 7.67 -12.02 -10.39
N ASP A 249 7.69 -12.67 -9.21
CA ASP A 249 6.55 -12.68 -8.30
C ASP A 249 6.24 -11.26 -7.80
N CYS A 250 7.26 -10.53 -7.34
CA CYS A 250 7.12 -9.11 -6.99
C CYS A 250 6.53 -8.28 -8.12
N ALA A 251 7.00 -8.45 -9.36
CA ALA A 251 6.48 -7.72 -10.52
C ALA A 251 5.01 -8.04 -10.82
N ALA A 252 4.53 -9.24 -10.47
CA ALA A 252 3.14 -9.63 -10.59
C ALA A 252 2.24 -9.10 -9.46
N GLN A 253 2.81 -8.67 -8.33
CA GLN A 253 2.04 -8.14 -7.20
C GLN A 253 1.58 -6.70 -7.45
N PRO A 254 0.29 -6.35 -7.23
CA PRO A 254 -0.19 -4.97 -7.32
C PRO A 254 0.54 -4.01 -6.37
N ARG A 255 0.97 -4.52 -5.22
CA ARG A 255 1.68 -3.78 -4.16
C ARG A 255 2.88 -4.59 -3.68
N CYS A 256 3.88 -4.72 -4.53
CA CYS A 256 5.12 -5.38 -4.13
C CYS A 256 5.78 -4.65 -2.95
N VAL A 257 6.30 -5.42 -2.00
CA VAL A 257 7.04 -4.91 -0.84
C VAL A 257 8.53 -4.80 -1.13
N SER A 258 9.15 -5.85 -1.69
CA SER A 258 10.52 -5.84 -2.20
C SER A 258 10.76 -6.95 -3.22
N PRO A 259 11.53 -6.70 -4.30
CA PRO A 259 11.97 -7.71 -5.26
C PRO A 259 13.21 -8.51 -4.80
N HIS A 260 13.75 -8.26 -3.60
CA HIS A 260 15.05 -8.82 -3.20
C HIS A 260 14.94 -10.01 -2.25
N ILE A 261 15.99 -10.84 -2.27
CA ILE A 261 16.26 -11.85 -1.25
C ILE A 261 17.20 -11.24 -0.21
N TYR A 262 16.90 -11.46 1.06
CA TYR A 262 17.65 -10.90 2.17
C TYR A 262 18.39 -11.97 2.96
N ARG A 263 19.57 -11.62 3.49
CA ARG A 263 20.30 -12.38 4.51
C ARG A 263 20.30 -11.59 5.81
N PHE A 264 20.17 -12.26 6.95
CA PHE A 264 20.40 -11.58 8.23
C PHE A 264 21.90 -11.54 8.55
N ARG A 265 22.49 -10.34 8.62
CA ARG A 265 23.92 -10.12 8.88
C ARG A 265 24.11 -8.92 9.79
N GLN A 266 24.96 -9.08 10.81
CA GLN A 266 25.37 -7.98 11.69
C GLN A 266 24.17 -7.20 12.26
N GLY A 267 23.09 -7.90 12.59
CA GLY A 267 21.88 -7.29 13.16
C GLY A 267 20.95 -6.60 12.15
N LYS A 268 21.11 -6.82 10.84
CA LYS A 268 20.26 -6.23 9.80
C LYS A 268 20.02 -7.17 8.61
N TRP A 269 19.04 -6.83 7.78
CA TRP A 269 18.74 -7.53 6.52
C TRP A 269 19.56 -6.98 5.36
N VAL A 270 20.54 -7.75 4.86
CA VAL A 270 21.37 -7.35 3.71
C VAL A 270 20.89 -8.04 2.45
N ILE A 271 21.00 -7.40 1.29
CA ILE A 271 20.62 -8.04 0.02
C ILE A 271 21.57 -9.21 -0.25
N ALA A 272 21.03 -10.38 -0.58
CA ALA A 272 21.80 -11.58 -0.85
C ALA A 272 22.54 -11.47 -2.19
N GLN A 273 23.87 -11.45 -2.11
CA GLN A 273 24.76 -11.59 -3.28
C GLN A 273 24.92 -13.06 -3.68
#